data_AF-A0A3D5A145-F1
#
_entry.id   AF-A0A3D5A145-F1
#
_cell.length_a   1.000
_cell.length_b   1.000
_cell.length_c   1.000
_cell.angle_alpha   90.00
_cell.angle_beta   90.00
_cell.angle_gamma   90.00
#
_symmetry.space_group_name_H-M   'P 1'
#
loop_
_entity.id
_entity.type
_entity.pdbx_description
1 polymer ?
#
loop_
_entity_poly.entity_id
_entity_poly.type
_entity_poly.pdbx_seq_one_letter_code
_entity_poly.pdbx_strand_id
1 'polypeptide(L)'
;MSDSICNQRLEQFQRTLDELVALYQRPEERRIGYGNLRHEYSKYTKDDKTTINIAVIYETPGGSTTQINVTFDTDAGVFSYLDRDLENHIESEDPNQVLETIKEQIREIPGKRSQQLVTQIDSWMDMGKGRYEIFGELNKLLQTEFLGGRITTTELKEGIQHVVAQHAAGSPQGA
;
A
#
# COMPACT_ATOMS: atom_id res chain seq x y z
N MET A 1 1.09 -29.97 -22.90
CA MET A 1 -0.08 -29.08 -23.11
C MET A 1 -0.39 -28.26 -21.85
N SER A 2 -0.27 -28.83 -20.64
CA SER A 2 -0.39 -28.10 -19.35
C SER A 2 0.53 -26.88 -19.25
N ASP A 3 1.81 -27.04 -19.61
CA ASP A 3 2.81 -25.97 -19.47
C ASP A 3 2.46 -24.73 -20.32
N SER A 4 1.78 -24.93 -21.44
CA SER A 4 1.31 -23.84 -22.30
C SER A 4 0.17 -23.04 -21.67
N ILE A 5 -0.68 -23.67 -20.85
CA ILE A 5 -1.82 -23.01 -20.20
C ILE A 5 -1.35 -22.28 -18.94
N CYS A 6 -0.49 -22.90 -18.12
CA CYS A 6 0.11 -22.26 -16.95
C CYS A 6 0.88 -20.98 -17.34
N ASN A 7 1.69 -21.07 -18.40
CA ASN A 7 2.41 -19.90 -18.92
C ASN A 7 1.46 -18.81 -19.44
N GLN A 8 0.39 -19.17 -20.15
CA GLN A 8 -0.60 -18.19 -20.63
C GLN A 8 -1.30 -17.46 -19.47
N ARG A 9 -1.65 -18.16 -18.39
CA ARG A 9 -2.28 -17.56 -17.20
C ARG A 9 -1.34 -16.55 -16.54
N LEU A 10 -0.08 -16.95 -16.33
CA LEU A 10 0.94 -16.09 -15.75
C LEU A 10 1.21 -14.86 -16.63
N GLU A 11 1.40 -15.05 -17.94
CA GLU A 11 1.65 -13.95 -18.88
C GLU A 11 0.48 -12.96 -18.93
N GLN A 12 -0.76 -13.47 -18.93
CA GLN A 12 -1.97 -12.64 -18.83
C GLN A 12 -1.96 -11.83 -17.53
N PHE A 13 -1.72 -12.49 -16.40
CA PHE A 13 -1.69 -11.85 -15.10
C PHE A 13 -0.62 -10.73 -15.06
N GLN A 14 0.61 -11.04 -15.48
CA GLN A 14 1.73 -10.09 -15.47
C GLN A 14 1.41 -8.86 -16.33
N ARG A 15 0.98 -9.07 -17.58
CA ARG A 15 0.62 -7.95 -18.47
C ARG A 15 -0.44 -7.06 -17.86
N THR A 16 -1.51 -7.64 -17.31
CA THR A 16 -2.59 -6.85 -16.72
C THR A 16 -2.20 -6.18 -15.41
N LEU A 17 -1.35 -6.79 -14.59
CA LEU A 17 -0.81 -6.17 -13.38
C LEU A 17 0.12 -4.99 -13.73
N ASP A 18 0.98 -5.14 -14.74
CA ASP A 18 1.87 -4.09 -15.23
C ASP A 18 1.07 -2.87 -15.69
N GLU A 19 0.04 -3.10 -16.51
CA GLU A 19 -0.88 -2.06 -16.98
C GLU A 19 -1.62 -1.41 -15.81
N LEU A 20 -2.13 -2.21 -14.86
CA LEU A 20 -2.86 -1.70 -13.70
C LEU A 20 -1.99 -0.77 -12.86
N VAL A 21 -0.78 -1.19 -12.48
CA VAL A 21 0.13 -0.41 -11.63
C VAL A 21 0.58 0.87 -12.34
N ALA A 22 0.81 0.82 -13.66
CA ALA A 22 1.20 1.98 -14.45
C ALA A 22 0.17 3.13 -14.37
N LEU A 23 -1.12 2.83 -14.21
CA LEU A 23 -2.19 3.84 -14.04
C LEU A 23 -2.01 4.72 -12.80
N TYR A 24 -1.25 4.26 -11.80
CA TYR A 24 -1.01 4.95 -10.53
C TYR A 24 0.33 5.68 -10.47
N GLN A 25 1.21 5.48 -11.45
CA GLN A 25 2.55 6.09 -11.43
C GLN A 25 2.58 7.53 -11.93
N ARG A 26 1.52 7.99 -12.62
CA ARG A 26 1.42 9.35 -13.16
C ARG A 26 0.00 9.92 -13.01
N PRO A 27 -0.14 11.24 -12.80
CA PRO A 27 0.91 12.23 -12.50
C PRO A 27 1.55 11.98 -11.11
N GLU A 28 2.58 12.75 -10.75
CA GLU A 28 3.35 12.54 -9.51
C GLU A 28 2.47 12.55 -8.25
N GLU A 29 1.44 13.38 -8.21
CA GLU A 29 0.50 13.45 -7.08
C GLU A 29 -0.25 12.14 -6.88
N ARG A 30 -0.62 11.46 -7.98
CA ARG A 30 -1.23 10.13 -7.92
C ARG A 30 -0.22 9.12 -7.39
N ARG A 31 1.02 9.18 -7.86
CA ARG A 31 2.09 8.30 -7.37
C ARG A 31 2.30 8.44 -5.86
N ILE A 32 2.32 9.67 -5.33
CA ILE A 32 2.46 9.93 -3.89
C ILE A 32 1.21 9.44 -3.12
N GLY A 33 0.00 9.76 -3.62
CA GLY A 33 -1.26 9.39 -2.95
C GLY A 33 -1.48 7.88 -2.84
N TYR A 34 -0.82 7.09 -3.68
CA TYR A 34 -0.80 5.62 -3.61
C TYR A 34 0.51 5.07 -3.06
N GLY A 35 1.30 5.90 -2.36
CA GLY A 35 2.50 5.44 -1.67
C GLY A 35 3.55 4.87 -2.60
N ASN A 36 3.78 5.50 -3.76
CA ASN A 36 4.75 5.04 -4.75
C ASN A 36 4.54 3.55 -5.14
N LEU A 37 3.28 3.22 -5.43
CA LEU A 37 2.85 1.88 -5.84
C LEU A 37 3.73 1.32 -6.96
N ARG A 38 4.28 0.13 -6.73
CA ARG A 38 5.09 -0.64 -7.67
C ARG A 38 4.80 -2.14 -7.51
N HIS A 39 5.38 -2.96 -8.38
CA HIS A 39 5.35 -4.40 -8.23
C HIS A 39 6.70 -5.02 -8.59
N GLU A 40 6.94 -6.23 -8.09
CA GLU A 40 8.13 -7.03 -8.38
C GLU A 40 7.75 -8.51 -8.57
N TYR A 41 8.39 -9.15 -9.55
CA TYR A 41 8.29 -10.59 -9.78
C TYR A 41 9.61 -11.25 -9.39
N SER A 42 9.55 -12.24 -8.50
CA SER A 42 10.71 -12.99 -8.03
C SER A 42 10.49 -14.48 -8.25
N LYS A 43 11.34 -15.11 -9.06
CA LYS A 43 11.30 -16.56 -9.30
C LYS A 43 12.11 -17.29 -8.24
N TYR A 44 11.52 -18.31 -7.63
CA TYR A 44 12.15 -19.20 -6.68
C TYR A 44 11.96 -20.65 -7.13
N THR A 45 13.01 -21.46 -7.05
CA THR A 45 12.95 -22.90 -7.37
C THR A 45 13.50 -23.67 -6.18
N LYS A 46 12.72 -24.63 -5.68
CA LYS A 46 13.09 -25.51 -4.56
C LYS A 46 12.51 -26.90 -4.79
N ASP A 47 13.33 -27.92 -4.59
CA ASP A 47 12.92 -29.33 -4.72
C ASP A 47 12.21 -29.60 -6.07
N ASP A 48 12.81 -29.11 -7.16
CA ASP A 48 12.30 -29.12 -8.54
C ASP A 48 10.97 -28.38 -8.79
N LYS A 49 10.36 -27.80 -7.76
CA LYS A 49 9.17 -26.96 -7.89
C LYS A 49 9.56 -25.51 -8.13
N THR A 50 8.95 -24.90 -9.13
CA THR A 50 9.12 -23.49 -9.42
C THR A 50 7.92 -22.68 -8.96
N THR A 51 8.19 -21.62 -8.22
CA THR A 51 7.18 -20.67 -7.74
C THR A 51 7.60 -19.26 -8.12
N ILE A 52 6.63 -18.43 -8.50
CA ILE A 52 6.85 -17.02 -8.76
C ILE A 52 6.16 -16.25 -7.63
N ASN A 53 6.94 -15.50 -6.87
CA ASN A 53 6.42 -14.51 -5.94
C ASN A 53 6.15 -13.20 -6.67
N ILE A 54 5.01 -12.60 -6.40
CA ILE A 54 4.52 -11.38 -7.01
C ILE A 54 4.16 -10.44 -5.86
N ALA A 55 4.99 -9.43 -5.66
CA ALA A 55 4.81 -8.45 -4.61
C ALA A 55 4.28 -7.14 -5.21
N VAL A 56 3.13 -6.65 -4.77
CA VAL A 56 2.66 -5.29 -5.03
C VAL A 56 2.96 -4.44 -3.80
N ILE A 57 3.79 -3.42 -3.96
CA ILE A 57 4.45 -2.72 -2.87
C ILE A 57 4.03 -1.26 -2.88
N TYR A 58 3.71 -0.72 -1.70
CA TYR A 58 3.43 0.70 -1.49
C TYR A 58 3.90 1.13 -0.10
N GLU A 59 3.96 2.43 0.13
CA GLU A 59 4.37 3.00 1.41
C GLU A 59 3.31 3.89 2.04
N THR A 60 3.39 4.00 3.37
CA THR A 60 2.60 4.94 4.16
C THR A 60 3.47 6.12 4.61
N PRO A 61 2.84 7.24 5.03
CA PRO A 61 3.57 8.38 5.58
C PRO A 61 4.57 7.95 6.66
N GLY A 62 5.78 8.53 6.61
CA GLY A 62 6.89 8.13 7.47
C GLY A 62 7.74 6.97 6.95
N GLY A 63 7.38 6.37 5.80
CA GLY A 63 8.23 5.44 5.05
C GLY A 63 8.05 3.95 5.37
N SER A 64 7.02 3.57 6.12
CA SER A 64 6.72 2.14 6.33
C SER A 64 6.29 1.48 5.01
N THR A 65 6.93 0.35 4.68
CA THR A 65 6.64 -0.44 3.48
C THR A 65 5.55 -1.45 3.75
N THR A 66 4.54 -1.49 2.88
CA THR A 66 3.46 -2.48 2.90
C THR A 66 3.44 -3.25 1.58
N GLN A 67 3.00 -4.51 1.63
CA GLN A 67 3.01 -5.41 0.48
C GLN A 67 1.72 -6.23 0.40
N ILE A 68 1.26 -6.43 -0.83
CA ILE A 68 0.28 -7.45 -1.20
C ILE A 68 1.09 -8.55 -1.89
N ASN A 69 1.07 -9.76 -1.32
CA ASN A 69 1.85 -10.88 -1.83
C ASN A 69 0.93 -11.92 -2.48
N VAL A 70 1.30 -12.32 -3.70
CA VAL A 70 0.70 -13.41 -4.44
C VAL A 70 1.82 -14.37 -4.85
N THR A 71 1.61 -15.67 -4.69
CA THR A 71 2.49 -16.69 -5.25
C THR A 71 1.81 -17.38 -6.42
N PHE A 72 2.58 -17.84 -7.39
CA PHE A 72 2.11 -18.66 -8.51
C PHE A 72 2.95 -19.94 -8.57
N ASP A 73 2.30 -21.09 -8.41
CA ASP A 73 2.90 -22.40 -8.62
C ASP A 73 2.88 -22.70 -10.13
N THR A 74 4.06 -22.82 -10.76
CA THR A 74 4.15 -23.01 -12.21
C THR A 74 3.75 -24.41 -12.65
N ASP A 75 3.83 -25.40 -11.76
CA ASP A 75 3.54 -26.79 -12.06
C ASP A 75 2.02 -27.02 -11.98
N ALA A 76 1.38 -26.46 -10.94
CA ALA A 76 -0.06 -26.52 -10.75
C ALA A 76 -0.83 -25.48 -11.58
N GLY A 77 -0.20 -24.36 -11.93
CA GLY A 77 -0.88 -23.26 -12.63
C GLY A 77 -1.88 -22.51 -11.74
N VAL A 78 -1.59 -22.43 -10.44
CA VAL A 78 -2.46 -21.90 -9.39
C VAL A 78 -1.79 -20.71 -8.69
N PHE A 79 -2.56 -19.65 -8.48
CA PHE A 79 -2.20 -18.51 -7.65
C PHE A 79 -2.61 -18.76 -6.20
N SER A 80 -1.79 -18.34 -5.24
CA SER A 80 -2.13 -18.33 -3.83
C SER A 80 -1.89 -16.96 -3.21
N TYR A 81 -2.82 -16.49 -2.37
CA TYR A 81 -2.75 -15.19 -1.71
C TYR A 81 -3.56 -15.20 -0.41
N LEU A 82 -3.34 -14.18 0.42
CA LEU A 82 -4.19 -13.95 1.59
C LEU A 82 -5.39 -13.11 1.21
N ASP A 83 -6.54 -13.42 1.80
CA ASP A 83 -7.73 -12.59 1.69
C ASP A 83 -7.53 -11.21 2.35
N ARG A 84 -8.55 -10.35 2.24
CA ARG A 84 -8.48 -8.96 2.66
C ARG A 84 -8.15 -8.77 4.14
N ASP A 85 -8.65 -9.66 5.00
CA ASP A 85 -8.45 -9.61 6.45
C ASP A 85 -7.15 -10.31 6.87
N LEU A 86 -6.41 -10.89 5.91
CA LEU A 86 -5.18 -11.65 6.11
C LEU A 86 -5.38 -12.92 6.95
N GLU A 87 -6.61 -13.43 7.01
CA GLU A 87 -6.98 -14.57 7.85
C GLU A 87 -7.08 -15.86 7.02
N ASN A 88 -7.47 -15.76 5.75
CA ASN A 88 -7.72 -16.92 4.90
C ASN A 88 -6.72 -17.00 3.75
N HIS A 89 -6.25 -18.22 3.50
CA HIS A 89 -5.47 -18.55 2.33
C HIS A 89 -6.41 -18.90 1.18
N ILE A 90 -6.25 -18.21 0.05
CA ILE A 90 -7.06 -18.40 -1.15
C ILE A 90 -6.18 -18.94 -2.26
N GLU A 91 -6.64 -20.02 -2.90
CA GLU A 91 -6.08 -20.55 -4.13
C GLU A 91 -7.01 -20.26 -5.31
N SER A 92 -6.46 -19.86 -6.46
CA SER A 92 -7.25 -19.61 -7.67
C SER A 92 -6.45 -19.90 -8.94
N GLU A 93 -7.13 -20.49 -9.92
CA GLU A 93 -6.61 -20.66 -11.29
C GLU A 93 -6.97 -19.49 -12.22
N ASP A 94 -7.86 -18.59 -11.79
CA ASP A 94 -8.33 -17.45 -12.60
C ASP A 94 -7.50 -16.20 -12.28
N PRO A 95 -6.64 -15.74 -13.21
CA PRO A 95 -5.85 -14.53 -13.00
C PRO A 95 -6.73 -13.29 -12.77
N ASN A 96 -7.95 -13.25 -13.31
CA ASN A 96 -8.83 -12.09 -13.13
C ASN A 96 -9.33 -11.98 -11.69
N GLN A 97 -9.62 -13.10 -11.03
CA GLN A 97 -10.03 -13.11 -9.63
C GLN A 97 -8.94 -12.51 -8.73
N VAL A 98 -7.69 -12.94 -8.95
CA VAL A 98 -6.53 -12.42 -8.20
C VAL A 98 -6.33 -10.91 -8.45
N LEU A 99 -6.47 -10.48 -9.71
CA LEU A 99 -6.35 -9.07 -10.09
C LEU A 99 -7.45 -8.21 -9.48
N GLU A 100 -8.69 -8.69 -9.38
CA GLU A 100 -9.77 -7.94 -8.71
C GLU A 100 -9.47 -7.75 -7.22
N THR A 101 -8.97 -8.79 -6.53
CA THR A 101 -8.51 -8.65 -5.13
C THR A 101 -7.42 -7.58 -5.00
N ILE A 102 -6.42 -7.59 -5.89
CA ILE A 102 -5.35 -6.58 -5.91
C ILE A 102 -5.93 -5.17 -6.15
N LYS A 103 -6.87 -5.02 -7.10
CA LYS A 103 -7.51 -3.73 -7.40
C LYS A 103 -8.27 -3.19 -6.20
N GLU A 104 -9.01 -4.05 -5.49
CA GLU A 104 -9.73 -3.66 -4.28
C GLU A 104 -8.78 -3.16 -3.20
N GLN A 105 -7.70 -3.90 -2.93
CA GLN A 105 -6.71 -3.48 -1.95
C GLN A 105 -5.98 -2.19 -2.36
N ILE A 106 -5.68 -1.99 -3.65
CA ILE A 106 -5.09 -0.74 -4.16
C ILE A 106 -6.02 0.46 -3.90
N ARG A 107 -7.35 0.30 -4.11
CA ARG A 107 -8.32 1.38 -3.89
C ARG A 107 -8.37 1.85 -2.44
N GLU A 108 -7.97 1.00 -1.49
CA GLU A 108 -7.93 1.34 -0.06
C GLU A 108 -6.68 2.07 0.38
N ILE A 109 -5.60 2.04 -0.42
CA ILE A 109 -4.30 2.60 -0.05
C ILE A 109 -4.42 4.06 0.46
N PRO A 110 -5.12 4.98 -0.22
CA PRO A 110 -5.27 6.36 0.28
C PRO A 110 -5.88 6.43 1.68
N GLY A 111 -6.90 5.59 1.96
CA GLY A 111 -7.53 5.53 3.28
C GLY A 111 -6.59 4.98 4.36
N LYS A 112 -5.87 3.89 4.06
CA LYS A 112 -4.86 3.30 4.96
C LYS A 112 -3.74 4.30 5.27
N ARG A 113 -3.32 5.08 4.28
CA ARG A 113 -2.30 6.12 4.44
C ARG A 113 -2.77 7.26 5.35
N SER A 114 -3.99 7.76 5.15
CA SER A 114 -4.58 8.79 6.00
C SER A 114 -4.72 8.32 7.45
N GLN A 115 -5.20 7.09 7.66
CA GLN A 115 -5.28 6.49 8.99
C GLN A 115 -3.90 6.36 9.66
N GLN A 116 -2.88 5.92 8.92
CA GLN A 116 -1.52 5.82 9.44
C GLN A 116 -0.96 7.19 9.84
N LEU A 117 -1.24 8.24 9.07
CA LEU A 117 -0.84 9.61 9.40
C LEU A 117 -1.50 10.09 10.70
N VAL A 118 -2.79 9.83 10.88
CA VAL A 118 -3.52 10.16 12.12
C VAL A 118 -2.91 9.45 13.31
N THR A 119 -2.69 8.13 13.23
CA THR A 119 -2.03 7.35 14.29
C THR A 119 -0.64 7.91 14.63
N GLN A 120 0.12 8.35 13.62
CA GLN A 120 1.42 8.96 13.82
C GLN A 120 1.32 10.32 14.54
N ILE A 121 0.33 11.14 14.20
CA ILE A 121 0.06 12.41 14.87
C ILE A 121 -0.34 12.19 16.34
N ASP A 122 -1.23 11.23 16.60
CA ASP A 122 -1.66 10.89 17.96
C ASP A 122 -0.46 10.45 18.80
N SER A 123 0.41 9.61 18.25
CA SER A 123 1.67 9.23 18.90
C SER A 123 2.56 10.44 19.22
N TRP A 124 2.65 11.43 18.32
CA TRP A 124 3.39 12.67 18.61
C TRP A 124 2.78 13.48 19.75
N MET A 125 1.45 13.55 19.83
CA MET A 125 0.75 14.22 20.94
C MET A 125 0.95 13.50 22.26
N ASP A 126 0.89 12.16 22.27
CA ASP A 126 1.13 11.33 23.45
C ASP A 126 2.55 11.49 23.98
N MET A 127 3.52 11.76 23.10
CA MET A 127 4.89 12.12 23.45
C MET A 127 5.05 13.58 23.95
N GLY A 128 3.95 14.34 24.02
CA GLY A 128 3.93 15.71 24.52
C GLY A 128 4.35 16.78 23.50
N LYS A 129 4.44 16.45 22.20
CA LYS A 129 4.79 17.46 21.19
C LYS A 129 3.71 18.55 21.12
N GLY A 130 4.14 19.80 21.15
CA GLY A 130 3.25 20.93 20.94
C GLY A 130 2.81 21.08 19.48
N ARG A 131 1.75 21.86 19.25
CA ARG A 131 1.21 22.15 17.90
C ARG A 131 2.29 22.51 16.89
N TYR A 132 3.15 23.48 17.22
CA TYR A 132 4.21 23.96 16.32
C TYR A 132 5.21 22.87 15.94
N GLU A 133 5.53 21.96 16.87
CA GLU A 133 6.43 20.84 16.61
C GLU A 133 5.77 19.83 15.66
N ILE A 134 4.50 19.52 15.88
CA ILE A 134 3.72 18.64 15.00
C ILE A 134 3.60 19.22 13.59
N PHE A 135 3.32 20.52 13.45
CA PHE A 135 3.36 21.21 12.15
C PHE A 135 4.73 21.10 11.49
N GLY A 136 5.81 21.19 12.27
CA GLY A 136 7.17 20.96 11.80
C GLY A 136 7.36 19.55 11.23
N GLU A 137 6.88 18.52 11.92
CA GLU A 137 6.96 17.13 11.42
C GLU A 137 6.12 16.90 10.16
N LEU A 138 4.90 17.45 10.09
CA LEU A 138 4.06 17.38 8.89
C LEU A 138 4.75 18.03 7.68
N ASN A 139 5.41 19.17 7.87
CA ASN A 139 6.18 19.82 6.82
C ASN A 139 7.37 18.98 6.35
N LYS A 140 8.06 18.26 7.26
CA LYS A 140 9.13 17.32 6.88
C LYS A 140 8.58 16.17 6.03
N LEU A 141 7.42 15.63 6.38
CA LEU A 141 6.76 14.61 5.56
C LEU A 141 6.41 15.13 4.16
N LEU A 142 6.00 16.40 4.03
CA LEU A 142 5.73 17.02 2.72
C LEU A 142 7.01 17.22 1.87
N GLN A 143 8.18 17.27 2.50
CA GLN A 143 9.48 17.51 1.85
C GLN A 143 10.35 16.26 1.73
N THR A 144 9.86 15.11 2.20
CA THR A 144 10.61 13.85 2.15
C THR A 144 10.93 13.47 0.71
N GLU A 145 12.20 13.15 0.44
CA GLU A 145 12.69 12.76 -0.89
C GLU A 145 12.13 11.42 -1.36
N PHE A 146 11.79 10.54 -0.41
CA PHE A 146 11.16 9.27 -0.69
C PHE A 146 9.68 9.45 -1.01
N LEU A 147 9.33 9.38 -2.29
CA LEU A 147 8.00 9.69 -2.83
C LEU A 147 6.85 8.96 -2.12
N GLY A 148 7.03 7.70 -1.71
CA GLY A 148 5.98 6.93 -1.02
C GLY A 148 5.79 7.34 0.44
N GLY A 149 6.84 7.85 1.09
CA GLY A 149 6.78 8.36 2.47
C GLY A 149 6.29 9.80 2.56
N ARG A 150 6.18 10.48 1.42
CA ARG A 150 5.67 11.85 1.30
C ARG A 150 4.15 11.87 1.49
N ILE A 151 3.67 12.92 2.15
CA ILE A 151 2.22 13.19 2.24
C ILE A 151 1.75 14.08 1.09
N THR A 152 0.52 13.87 0.65
CA THR A 152 -0.19 14.74 -0.28
C THR A 152 -0.70 16.00 0.43
N THR A 153 -1.12 17.01 -0.35
CA THR A 153 -1.79 18.20 0.21
C THR A 153 -3.10 17.86 0.91
N THR A 154 -3.83 16.83 0.44
CA THR A 154 -5.05 16.34 1.09
C THR A 154 -4.74 15.76 2.47
N GLU A 155 -3.76 14.84 2.54
CA GLU A 155 -3.30 14.25 3.80
C GLU A 155 -2.77 15.31 4.78
N LEU A 156 -2.04 16.32 4.29
CA LEU A 156 -1.61 17.45 5.11
C LEU A 156 -2.81 18.20 5.71
N LYS A 157 -3.81 18.53 4.90
CA LYS A 157 -5.02 19.23 5.37
C LYS A 157 -5.74 18.41 6.44
N GLU A 158 -5.93 17.12 6.20
CA GLU A 158 -6.55 16.19 7.15
C GLU A 158 -5.76 16.12 8.47
N GLY A 159 -4.44 15.98 8.40
CA GLY A 159 -3.57 15.97 9.57
C GLY A 159 -3.67 17.26 10.39
N ILE A 160 -3.66 18.42 9.73
CA ILE A 160 -3.82 19.72 10.42
C ILE A 160 -5.19 19.82 11.10
N GLN A 161 -6.26 19.42 10.42
CA GLN A 161 -7.61 19.42 10.98
C GLN A 161 -7.71 18.54 12.22
N HIS A 162 -7.10 17.35 12.17
CA HIS A 162 -7.01 16.45 13.32
C HIS A 162 -6.27 17.09 14.50
N VAL A 163 -5.11 17.72 14.25
CA VAL A 163 -4.35 18.42 15.30
C VAL A 163 -5.17 19.51 15.97
N VAL A 164 -5.86 20.34 15.19
CA VAL A 164 -6.69 21.43 15.72
C VAL A 164 -7.85 20.88 16.56
N ALA A 165 -8.51 19.82 16.08
CA ALA A 165 -9.62 19.20 16.79
C ALA A 165 -9.23 18.63 18.16
N GLN A 166 -8.10 17.90 18.23
CA GLN A 166 -7.61 17.32 19.49
C GLN A 166 -7.23 18.40 20.51
N HIS A 167 -6.61 19.50 20.09
CA HIS A 167 -6.28 20.60 21.00
C HIS A 167 -7.50 21.40 21.46
N ALA A 168 -8.53 21.52 20.61
CA ALA A 168 -9.80 22.13 21.02
C ALA A 168 -10.53 21.26 22.06
N ALA A 169 -10.45 19.93 21.92
CA ALA A 169 -11.04 18.98 22.86
C ALA A 169 -10.25 18.85 24.19
N GLY A 170 -8.92 19.01 24.14
CA GLY A 170 -8.03 18.93 25.30
C GLY A 170 -7.84 20.23 26.09
N SER A 171 -8.48 21.34 25.68
CA SER A 171 -8.49 22.58 26.46
C SER A 171 -9.64 22.53 27.47
N PRO A 172 -9.39 22.50 28.80
CA PRO A 172 -10.46 22.70 29.77
C PRO A 172 -11.06 24.09 29.52
N GLN A 173 -12.38 24.15 29.44
CA GLN A 173 -13.09 25.43 29.58
C GLN A 173 -12.72 26.03 30.95
N GLY A 174 -12.09 27.19 30.93
CA GLY A 174 -12.09 28.14 32.05
C GLY A 174 -11.05 27.88 33.15
N ALA A 175 -10.05 28.75 33.19
CA ALA A 175 -9.63 29.37 34.44
C ALA A 175 -9.93 30.87 34.32
#